data_AF-A0A1F6T883-F1
#
_entry.id   AF-A0A1F6T883-F1
#
_cell.length_a   1.000
_cell.length_b   1.000
_cell.length_c   1.000
_cell.angle_alpha   90.00
_cell.angle_beta   90.00
_cell.angle_gamma   90.00
#
_symmetry.space_group_name_H-M   'P 1'
#
loop_
_entity.id
_entity.type
_entity.pdbx_description
1 polymer ?
#
loop_
_entity_poly.entity_id
_entity_poly.type
_entity_poly.pdbx_seq_one_letter_code
_entity_poly.pdbx_strand_id
1 'polypeptide(L)' 'MVQTANGITQAWLVTLDTVRVGDVTLNGVEGIVHQHDMPIALLGMSFLNRMEMKRDGQTMTLRKRY' A
#
# COMPACT_ATOMS: atom_id res chain seq x y z
N MET A 1 7.39 -12.59 -11.20
CA MET A 1 5.97 -12.96 -10.99
C MET A 1 5.63 -12.77 -9.53
N VAL A 2 4.43 -12.29 -9.19
CA VAL A 2 4.01 -11.97 -7.82
C VAL A 2 2.82 -12.86 -7.44
N GLN A 3 2.84 -13.41 -6.23
CA GLN A 3 1.73 -14.18 -5.68
C GLN A 3 0.67 -13.25 -5.08
N THR A 4 -0.57 -13.36 -5.56
CA THR A 4 -1.73 -12.60 -5.07
C THR A 4 -2.82 -13.55 -4.59
N ALA A 5 -3.90 -13.01 -4.01
CA ALA A 5 -5.09 -13.80 -3.67
C ALA A 5 -5.74 -14.46 -4.91
N ASN A 6 -5.61 -13.86 -6.08
CA ASN A 6 -6.14 -14.38 -7.35
C ASN A 6 -5.12 -15.27 -8.09
N GLY A 7 -4.04 -15.68 -7.42
CA GLY A 7 -2.97 -16.50 -8.00
C GLY A 7 -1.73 -15.70 -8.41
N ILE A 8 -0.86 -16.34 -9.19
CA ILE A 8 0.41 -15.78 -9.65
C ILE A 8 0.16 -14.90 -10.89
N THR A 9 0.68 -13.68 -10.88
CA THR A 9 0.55 -12.75 -12.02
C THR A 9 1.86 -12.02 -12.32
N GLN A 10 1.96 -11.47 -13.52
CA GLN A 10 3.04 -10.56 -13.88
C GLN A 10 2.78 -9.17 -13.28
N ALA A 11 3.84 -8.59 -12.74
CA ALA A 11 3.78 -7.26 -12.16
C ALA A 11 5.17 -6.61 -12.19
N TRP A 12 5.20 -5.29 -12.13
CA TRP A 12 6.43 -4.50 -12.09
C TRP A 12 6.63 -3.92 -10.69
N LEU A 13 7.82 -4.11 -10.14
CA LEU A 13 8.22 -3.46 -8.90
C LEU A 13 8.65 -2.02 -9.22
N VAL A 14 8.10 -1.07 -8.49
CA VAL A 14 8.40 0.37 -8.65
C VAL A 14 8.68 0.99 -7.29
N THR A 15 9.49 2.04 -7.28
CA THR A 15 9.57 2.95 -6.14
C THR A 15 8.76 4.17 -6.48
N LEU A 16 7.70 4.42 -5.71
CA LEU A 16 6.86 5.59 -5.84
C LEU A 16 7.54 6.73 -5.07
N ASP A 17 7.86 7.82 -5.76
CA ASP A 17 8.54 8.98 -5.17
C ASP A 17 7.73 9.55 -4.01
N THR A 18 6.41 9.65 -4.18
CA THR A 18 5.48 10.13 -3.15
C THR A 18 4.17 9.35 -3.20
N VAL A 19 3.68 8.94 -2.03
CA VAL A 19 2.35 8.37 -1.83
C VAL A 19 1.63 9.20 -0.77
N ARG A 20 0.46 9.74 -1.15
CA ARG A 20 -0.40 10.52 -0.26
C ARG A 20 -1.74 9.82 -0.05
N VAL A 21 -2.10 9.62 1.21
CA VAL A 21 -3.42 9.08 1.62
C VAL A 21 -4.01 10.04 2.63
N GLY A 22 -5.04 10.79 2.21
CA GLY A 22 -5.56 11.91 3.00
C GLY A 22 -4.46 12.93 3.31
N ASP A 23 -4.20 13.16 4.59
CA ASP A 23 -3.18 14.10 5.08
C ASP A 23 -1.80 13.47 5.31
N VAL A 24 -1.68 12.14 5.16
CA VAL A 24 -0.42 11.43 5.33
C VAL A 24 0.33 11.37 4.01
N THR A 25 1.56 11.86 4.00
CA THR A 25 2.48 11.77 2.84
C THR A 25 3.75 11.01 3.23
N LEU A 26 4.08 9.99 2.42
CA LEU A 26 5.30 9.20 2.51
C LEU A 26 6.07 9.29 1.20
N ASN A 27 7.41 9.28 1.29
CA ASN A 27 8.29 9.30 0.12
C ASN A 27 9.04 7.98 -0.03
N GLY A 28 9.41 7.62 -1.26
CA GLY A 28 10.18 6.41 -1.56
C GLY A 28 9.47 5.16 -1.06
N VAL A 29 8.23 4.95 -1.51
CA VAL A 29 7.40 3.82 -1.11
C VAL A 29 7.47 2.74 -2.19
N GLU A 30 7.88 1.53 -1.83
CA GLU A 30 7.84 0.40 -2.75
C GLU A 30 6.40 0.02 -3.08
N GLY A 31 6.13 -0.18 -4.38
CA GLY A 31 4.83 -0.54 -4.90
C GLY A 31 4.93 -1.54 -6.03
N ILE A 32 3.79 -2.12 -6.40
CA ILE A 32 3.68 -3.09 -7.48
C ILE A 32 2.60 -2.61 -8.45
N VAL A 33 2.93 -2.57 -9.74
CA VAL A 33 1.97 -2.32 -10.82
C VAL A 33 1.58 -3.66 -11.42
N HIS A 34 0.30 -4.03 -11.34
CA HIS A 34 -0.22 -5.25 -11.95
C HIS A 34 -0.48 -5.06 -13.45
N GLN A 35 -0.32 -6.14 -14.22
CA GLN A 35 -0.63 -6.11 -15.65
C GLN A 35 -2.13 -6.03 -15.94
N HIS A 36 -2.97 -6.52 -15.03
CA HIS A 36 -4.43 -6.58 -15.21
C HIS A 36 -5.09 -5.47 -14.40
N ASP A 37 -6.18 -4.93 -14.94
CA ASP A 37 -6.94 -3.88 -14.28
C ASP A 37 -7.54 -4.40 -12.97
N MET A 38 -7.37 -3.60 -11.91
CA MET A 38 -8.04 -3.79 -10.63
C MET A 38 -8.86 -2.52 -10.35
N PRO A 39 -10.13 -2.63 -9.96
CA PRO A 39 -11.00 -1.46 -9.78
C PRO A 39 -10.56 -0.56 -8.61
N ILE A 40 -9.67 -1.05 -7.75
CA ILE A 40 -9.15 -0.35 -6.57
C ILE A 40 -7.65 -0.55 -6.44
N ALA A 41 -6.95 0.45 -5.92
CA ALA A 41 -5.57 0.31 -5.48
C ALA A 41 -5.53 -0.30 -4.06
N LEU A 42 -4.60 -1.22 -3.83
CA LEU A 42 -4.40 -1.85 -2.53
C LEU A 42 -3.30 -1.13 -1.74
N LEU A 43 -3.58 -0.79 -0.48
CA LEU A 43 -2.60 -0.22 0.42
C LEU A 43 -1.78 -1.34 1.09
N GLY A 44 -0.56 -1.55 0.60
CA GLY A 44 0.32 -2.62 1.06
C GLY A 44 1.16 -2.29 2.30
N MET A 45 1.89 -3.29 2.78
CA MET A 45 2.71 -3.19 4.00
C MET A 45 3.86 -2.17 3.89
N SER A 46 4.36 -1.87 2.69
CA SER A 46 5.38 -0.84 2.46
C SER A 46 4.93 0.56 2.93
N PHE A 47 3.63 0.82 2.88
CA PHE A 47 3.02 2.01 3.48
C PHE A 47 2.66 1.75 4.95
N LEU A 48 1.93 0.68 5.24
CA LEU A 48 1.34 0.42 6.56
C LEU A 48 2.39 0.27 7.68
N ASN A 49 3.57 -0.28 7.40
CA ASN A 49 4.65 -0.43 8.39
C ASN A 49 5.24 0.91 8.86
N ARG A 50 5.09 1.99 8.08
CA ARG A 50 5.50 3.35 8.47
C ARG A 50 4.42 4.08 9.28
N MET A 51 3.29 3.42 9.51
CA MET A 51 2.19 3.93 10.31
C MET A 51 2.14 3.25 11.67
N GLU A 52 1.67 3.98 12.66
CA GLU A 52 1.06 3.41 13.85
C GLU A 52 -0.39 3.08 13.52
N MET A 53 -0.74 1.81 13.68
CA MET A 53 -2.07 1.30 13.39
C MET A 53 -2.78 1.02 14.71
N LYS A 54 -3.87 1.75 14.96
CA LYS A 54 -4.78 1.48 16.09
C LYS A 54 -6.10 0.95 15.54
N ARG A 55 -6.52 -0.22 16.00
CA ARG A 55 -7.81 -0.82 15.65
C ARG A 55 -8.76 -0.70 16.84
N ASP A 56 -9.95 -0.16 16.59
CA ASP A 56 -11.02 -0.04 17.57
C ASP A 56 -12.33 -0.51 16.92
N GLY A 57 -12.74 -1.75 17.23
CA GLY A 57 -13.84 -2.43 16.58
C GLY A 57 -13.68 -2.48 15.06
N GLN A 58 -14.57 -1.77 14.36
CA GLN A 58 -14.59 -1.66 12.89
C GLN A 58 -13.72 -0.52 12.34
N THR A 59 -13.17 0.32 13.22
CA THR A 59 -12.37 1.48 12.82
C THR A 59 -10.88 1.14 12.87
N MET A 60 -10.14 1.56 11.85
CA MET A 60 -8.68 1.55 11.82
C MET A 60 -8.18 2.98 11.69
N THR A 61 -7.41 3.44 12.67
CA THR A 61 -6.73 4.73 12.65
C THR A 61 -5.27 4.53 12.28
N LEU A 62 -4.84 5.19 11.21
CA LEU A 62 -3.44 5.23 10.77
C LEU A 62 -2.83 6.57 11.15
N ARG A 63 -1.79 6.56 12.00
CA ARG A 63 -1.03 7.76 12.38
C ARG A 63 0.42 7.63 11.91
N LYS A 64 0.97 8.65 11.24
CA LYS A 64 2.36 8.61 10.78
C LYS A 64 3.30 8.50 11.98
N ARG A 65 4.24 7.55 11.94
CA ARG A 65 5.29 7.45 12.95
C ARG A 65 6.37 8.49 12.63
N TYR A 66 6.25 9.66 13.28
CA TYR A 66 7.14 10.82 13.18
C TYR A 66 7.17 11.53 11.82
#